data_AF-A0A376VFV8-F1
#
_entry.id   AF-A0A376VFV8-F1
#
_cell.length_a   1.000
_cell.length_b   1.000
_cell.length_c   1.000
_cell.angle_alpha   90.00
_cell.angle_beta   90.00
_cell.angle_gamma   90.00
#
_symmetry.space_group_name_H-M   'P 1'
#
loop_
_entity.id
_entity.type
_entity.pdbx_description
1 polymer ?
#
loop_
_entity_poly.entity_id
_entity_poly.type
_entity_poly.pdbx_seq_one_letter_code
_entity_poly.pdbx_strand_id
1 'polypeptide(L)'
;MIKEGGTAAHTTINQKGKLQVNAGGKASDVTQNTGGALVTSTAATVTGTNRLGAFSVVAGKADNVVLENGGRLDVLSGHTATNTRVDDGGTLDVRNGGAATTVSMGNGGVLLADSGAAVSGTRSDGTAFHIGGGQADALMLEKGSSFTLNAGDTATDTTVNGGLFTARGGSLAGTTTLNNGATLILSGKTVNNDTLTIREGDALLQGGALTGNGRVEKSGSGTLTVSNTTLTQKTVNLNEGTLTLNNSTVTTDVIAQRGTALKLTGSTVLNGAIDPTNVILTSRCHLEYPR
;
A
#
# COMPACT_ATOMS: atom_id res chain seq x y z
N MET A 1 2.89 -29.65 5.26
CA MET A 1 3.81 -28.64 5.83
C MET A 1 5.13 -29.33 6.10
N ILE A 2 6.23 -28.75 5.66
CA ILE A 2 7.60 -29.23 5.92
C ILE A 2 8.22 -28.27 6.93
N LYS A 3 8.58 -28.79 8.10
CA LYS A 3 9.22 -28.04 9.19
C LYS A 3 10.74 -28.00 8.98
N GLU A 4 11.43 -27.24 9.82
CA GLU A 4 12.89 -27.22 9.89
C GLU A 4 13.46 -28.65 9.99
N GLY A 5 14.49 -28.95 9.20
CA GLY A 5 15.08 -30.29 9.10
C GLY A 5 14.23 -31.33 8.37
N GLY A 6 12.95 -31.05 8.11
CA GLY A 6 12.07 -31.89 7.34
C GLY A 6 12.42 -31.87 5.84
N THR A 7 12.22 -33.00 5.17
CA THR A 7 12.43 -33.14 3.73
C THR A 7 11.22 -33.78 3.08
N ALA A 8 10.81 -33.27 1.91
CA ALA A 8 9.91 -33.95 0.98
C ALA A 8 10.50 -33.92 -0.43
N ALA A 9 10.10 -34.90 -1.24
CA ALA A 9 10.43 -34.97 -2.66
C ALA A 9 9.17 -35.32 -3.45
N HIS A 10 9.13 -34.96 -4.74
CA HIS A 10 8.04 -35.32 -5.67
C HIS A 10 6.65 -34.86 -5.21
N THR A 11 6.57 -33.68 -4.59
CA THR A 11 5.29 -33.12 -4.14
C THR A 11 4.56 -32.48 -5.32
N THR A 12 3.32 -32.90 -5.59
CA THR A 12 2.43 -32.22 -6.53
C THR A 12 1.45 -31.32 -5.78
N ILE A 13 1.37 -30.05 -6.16
CA ILE A 13 0.41 -29.07 -5.64
C ILE A 13 -0.65 -28.85 -6.73
N ASN A 14 -1.83 -29.45 -6.55
CA ASN A 14 -2.98 -29.22 -7.42
C ASN A 14 -3.77 -27.97 -7.01
N GLN A 15 -4.75 -27.58 -7.83
CA GLN A 15 -5.63 -26.44 -7.57
C GLN A 15 -6.19 -26.46 -6.13
N LYS A 16 -6.08 -25.33 -5.42
CA LYS A 16 -6.45 -25.16 -4.00
C LYS A 16 -5.65 -26.01 -3.00
N GLY A 17 -4.76 -26.88 -3.48
CA GLY A 17 -3.75 -27.54 -2.67
C GLY A 17 -2.72 -26.52 -2.18
N LYS A 18 -2.12 -26.79 -1.01
CA LYS A 18 -1.10 -25.93 -0.42
C LYS A 18 0.11 -26.72 0.02
N LEU A 19 1.28 -26.34 -0.47
CA LEU A 19 2.56 -26.73 0.11
C LEU A 19 3.11 -25.56 0.93
N GLN A 20 3.39 -25.83 2.20
CA GLN A 20 4.11 -24.89 3.06
C GLN A 20 5.46 -25.48 3.43
N VAL A 21 6.54 -24.73 3.17
CA VAL A 21 7.91 -25.07 3.53
C VAL A 21 8.45 -23.97 4.44
N ASN A 22 8.75 -24.31 5.68
CA ASN A 22 9.26 -23.35 6.66
C ASN A 22 10.78 -23.17 6.49
N ALA A 23 11.34 -22.17 7.17
CA ALA A 23 12.79 -21.97 7.25
C ALA A 23 13.51 -23.27 7.64
N GLY A 24 14.62 -23.58 6.96
CA GLY A 24 15.38 -24.82 7.14
C GLY A 24 14.70 -26.11 6.66
N GLY A 25 13.49 -26.04 6.12
CA GLY A 25 12.82 -27.17 5.46
C GLY A 25 13.23 -27.32 4.00
N LYS A 26 13.15 -28.55 3.47
CA LYS A 26 13.50 -28.87 2.07
C LYS A 26 12.35 -29.55 1.32
N ALA A 27 12.01 -29.05 0.14
CA ALA A 27 11.16 -29.71 -0.85
C ALA A 27 11.87 -29.77 -2.20
N SER A 28 12.08 -30.96 -2.76
CA SER A 28 12.59 -31.12 -4.13
C SER A 28 11.53 -31.69 -5.07
N ASP A 29 11.73 -31.47 -6.36
CA ASP A 29 10.90 -32.03 -7.43
C ASP A 29 9.42 -31.67 -7.23
N VAL A 30 9.18 -30.42 -6.82
CA VAL A 30 7.83 -29.91 -6.64
C VAL A 30 7.20 -29.66 -8.00
N THR A 31 6.00 -30.18 -8.24
CA THR A 31 5.18 -29.82 -9.39
C THR A 31 4.03 -28.94 -8.90
N GLN A 32 4.14 -27.63 -9.12
CA GLN A 32 3.09 -26.67 -8.80
C GLN A 32 2.20 -26.45 -10.02
N ASN A 33 1.05 -27.13 -10.04
CA ASN A 33 0.04 -26.92 -11.07
C ASN A 33 -0.70 -25.59 -10.85
N THR A 34 -1.35 -25.08 -11.89
CA THR A 34 -2.14 -23.84 -11.83
C THR A 34 -3.13 -23.87 -10.66
N GLY A 35 -3.12 -22.79 -9.89
CA GLY A 35 -3.93 -22.63 -8.69
C GLY A 35 -3.46 -23.41 -7.46
N GLY A 36 -2.29 -24.06 -7.54
CA GLY A 36 -1.60 -24.61 -6.38
C GLY A 36 -0.86 -23.52 -5.61
N ALA A 37 -1.01 -23.50 -4.29
CA ALA A 37 -0.40 -22.51 -3.41
C ALA A 37 0.94 -22.99 -2.85
N LEU A 38 2.02 -22.27 -3.16
CA LEU A 38 3.32 -22.40 -2.49
C LEU A 38 3.47 -21.32 -1.41
N VAL A 39 3.67 -21.72 -0.15
CA VAL A 39 3.93 -20.83 0.98
C VAL A 39 5.33 -21.10 1.53
N THR A 40 6.24 -20.15 1.38
CA THR A 40 7.65 -20.33 1.76
C THR A 40 8.34 -19.00 2.05
N SER A 41 9.60 -19.05 2.50
CA SER A 41 10.50 -17.90 2.56
C SER A 41 11.83 -18.21 1.90
N THR A 42 12.67 -17.20 1.68
CA THR A 42 14.05 -17.38 1.18
C THR A 42 14.98 -18.10 2.17
N ALA A 43 14.52 -18.44 3.38
CA ALA A 43 15.26 -19.29 4.34
C ALA A 43 14.93 -20.80 4.19
N ALA A 44 14.05 -21.19 3.27
CA ALA A 44 13.78 -22.58 2.94
C ALA A 44 14.59 -23.05 1.71
N THR A 45 14.52 -24.35 1.40
CA THR A 45 14.98 -24.89 0.12
C THR A 45 13.81 -25.51 -0.64
N VAL A 46 13.43 -24.95 -1.79
CA VAL A 46 12.34 -25.45 -2.63
C VAL A 46 12.80 -25.47 -4.08
N THR A 47 12.71 -26.61 -4.76
CA THR A 47 13.01 -26.70 -6.20
C THR A 47 11.90 -27.45 -6.93
N GLY A 48 11.64 -27.07 -8.17
CA GLY A 48 10.58 -27.71 -8.93
C GLY A 48 10.23 -27.02 -10.23
N THR A 49 9.01 -27.28 -10.68
CA THR A 49 8.39 -26.67 -11.85
C THR A 49 7.03 -26.10 -11.48
N ASN A 50 6.69 -24.96 -12.09
CA ASN A 50 5.36 -24.39 -12.07
C ASN A 50 4.90 -24.13 -13.51
N ARG A 51 3.75 -23.49 -13.69
CA ARG A 51 3.18 -23.18 -15.01
C ARG A 51 4.05 -22.27 -15.90
N LEU A 52 5.09 -21.63 -15.36
CA LEU A 52 6.07 -20.80 -16.07
C LEU A 52 7.43 -21.51 -16.26
N GLY A 53 7.53 -22.79 -15.91
CA GLY A 53 8.76 -23.58 -16.05
C GLY A 53 9.44 -23.86 -14.71
N ALA A 54 10.77 -24.05 -14.75
CA ALA A 54 11.54 -24.34 -13.56
C ALA A 54 11.56 -23.15 -12.59
N PHE A 55 11.47 -23.40 -11.29
CA PHE A 55 11.60 -22.40 -10.24
C PHE A 55 12.47 -22.91 -9.10
N SER A 56 13.01 -21.99 -8.31
CA SER A 56 13.82 -22.35 -7.16
C SER A 56 13.73 -21.33 -6.03
N VAL A 57 13.97 -21.82 -4.81
CA VAL A 57 14.32 -21.06 -3.61
C VAL A 57 15.48 -21.82 -2.98
N VAL A 58 16.70 -21.31 -3.13
CA VAL A 58 17.92 -21.98 -2.70
C VAL A 58 18.90 -20.96 -2.15
N ALA A 59 19.46 -21.22 -0.98
CA ALA A 59 20.54 -20.43 -0.37
C ALA A 59 20.26 -18.91 -0.37
N GLY A 60 19.07 -18.50 0.06
CA GLY A 60 18.70 -17.08 0.13
C GLY A 60 18.28 -16.44 -1.20
N LYS A 61 18.22 -17.20 -2.30
CA LYS A 61 17.77 -16.72 -3.61
C LYS A 61 16.54 -17.47 -4.10
N ALA A 62 15.47 -16.74 -4.41
CA ALA A 62 14.30 -17.24 -5.12
C ALA A 62 14.35 -16.82 -6.60
N ASP A 63 13.87 -17.67 -7.50
CA ASP A 63 13.73 -17.38 -8.93
C ASP A 63 12.50 -18.07 -9.52
N ASN A 64 11.77 -17.33 -10.36
CA ASN A 64 10.58 -17.77 -11.10
C ASN A 64 9.47 -18.35 -10.21
N VAL A 65 9.33 -17.85 -8.98
CA VAL A 65 8.28 -18.30 -8.06
C VAL A 65 6.92 -17.72 -8.50
N VAL A 66 5.90 -18.59 -8.60
CA VAL A 66 4.52 -18.20 -8.89
C VAL A 66 3.69 -18.26 -7.60
N LEU A 67 3.04 -17.15 -7.26
CA LEU A 67 2.22 -16.98 -6.07
C LEU A 67 0.78 -16.74 -6.49
N GLU A 68 -0.12 -17.65 -6.10
CA GLU A 68 -1.54 -17.61 -6.42
C GLU A 68 -2.34 -18.41 -5.37
N ASN A 69 -3.64 -18.14 -5.23
CA ASN A 69 -4.56 -18.94 -4.41
C ASN A 69 -4.12 -19.15 -2.95
N GLY A 70 -3.53 -18.12 -2.33
CA GLY A 70 -2.97 -18.17 -0.97
C GLY A 70 -1.48 -18.53 -0.91
N GLY A 71 -0.83 -18.67 -2.06
CA GLY A 71 0.63 -18.77 -2.16
C GLY A 71 1.30 -17.50 -1.65
N ARG A 72 2.44 -17.67 -0.98
CA ARG A 72 3.18 -16.57 -0.36
C ARG A 72 4.69 -16.79 -0.37
N LEU A 73 5.44 -15.74 -0.68
CA LEU A 73 6.90 -15.70 -0.55
C LEU A 73 7.31 -14.56 0.38
N ASP A 74 8.00 -14.90 1.46
CA ASP A 74 8.71 -13.93 2.30
C ASP A 74 10.17 -13.80 1.83
N VAL A 75 10.56 -12.64 1.34
CA VAL A 75 11.94 -12.29 0.98
C VAL A 75 12.59 -11.59 2.17
N LEU A 76 13.45 -12.31 2.87
CA LEU A 76 14.11 -11.82 4.09
C LEU A 76 15.23 -10.81 3.80
N SER A 77 15.67 -10.11 4.84
CA SER A 77 16.82 -9.18 4.78
C SER A 77 18.06 -9.88 4.24
N GLY A 78 18.75 -9.24 3.28
CA GLY A 78 19.96 -9.78 2.64
C GLY A 78 19.70 -10.88 1.60
N HIS A 79 18.45 -11.28 1.39
CA HIS A 79 18.06 -12.27 0.40
C HIS A 79 17.44 -11.62 -0.85
N THR A 80 17.31 -12.41 -1.92
CA THR A 80 16.82 -11.92 -3.21
C THR A 80 15.75 -12.84 -3.80
N ALA A 81 14.77 -12.26 -4.49
CA ALA A 81 13.87 -12.95 -5.38
C ALA A 81 13.93 -12.32 -6.79
N THR A 82 13.91 -13.14 -7.84
CA THR A 82 13.84 -12.69 -9.23
C THR A 82 12.66 -13.33 -9.94
N ASN A 83 12.07 -12.63 -10.91
CA ASN A 83 11.00 -13.15 -11.77
C ASN A 83 9.80 -13.70 -10.98
N THR A 84 9.46 -13.07 -9.85
CA THR A 84 8.32 -13.50 -9.04
C THR A 84 7.02 -13.05 -9.71
N ARG A 85 6.12 -13.98 -10.00
CA ARG A 85 4.77 -13.72 -10.49
C ARG A 85 3.79 -13.75 -9.32
N VAL A 86 3.04 -12.67 -9.12
CA VAL A 86 2.07 -12.55 -8.02
C VAL A 86 0.68 -12.38 -8.61
N ASP A 87 -0.08 -13.48 -8.71
CA ASP A 87 -1.45 -13.49 -9.23
C ASP A 87 -2.49 -13.41 -8.10
N ASP A 88 -3.76 -13.56 -8.47
CA ASP A 88 -4.90 -13.49 -7.57
C ASP A 88 -4.73 -14.38 -6.32
N GLY A 89 -4.85 -13.75 -5.16
CA GLY A 89 -4.64 -14.38 -3.85
C GLY A 89 -3.18 -14.74 -3.52
N GLY A 90 -2.23 -14.43 -4.39
CA GLY A 90 -0.79 -14.55 -4.12
C GLY A 90 -0.28 -13.37 -3.30
N THR A 91 0.74 -13.59 -2.45
CA THR A 91 1.36 -12.52 -1.66
C THR A 91 2.88 -12.55 -1.70
N LEU A 92 3.48 -11.47 -2.17
CA LEU A 92 4.92 -11.21 -2.02
C LEU A 92 5.15 -10.26 -0.83
N ASP A 93 5.91 -10.72 0.16
CA ASP A 93 6.35 -9.89 1.29
C ASP A 93 7.87 -9.69 1.20
N VAL A 94 8.28 -8.47 0.87
CA VAL A 94 9.68 -8.07 0.81
C VAL A 94 10.01 -7.28 2.06
N ARG A 95 10.78 -7.90 2.96
CA ARG A 95 11.19 -7.27 4.20
C ARG A 95 12.24 -6.20 3.95
N ASN A 96 12.38 -5.27 4.89
CA ASN A 96 13.49 -4.32 4.95
C ASN A 96 14.83 -5.02 4.70
N GLY A 97 15.64 -4.49 3.77
CA GLY A 97 16.91 -5.08 3.34
C GLY A 97 16.79 -6.29 2.40
N GLY A 98 15.59 -6.76 2.08
CA GLY A 98 15.33 -7.78 1.06
C GLY A 98 15.19 -7.16 -0.34
N ALA A 99 15.49 -7.95 -1.37
CA ALA A 99 15.41 -7.51 -2.76
C ALA A 99 14.49 -8.39 -3.62
N ALA A 100 13.60 -7.80 -4.41
CA ALA A 100 12.77 -8.51 -5.39
C ALA A 100 12.77 -7.77 -6.74
N THR A 101 13.36 -8.35 -7.77
CA THR A 101 13.42 -7.72 -9.10
C THR A 101 12.60 -8.50 -10.12
N THR A 102 12.24 -7.82 -11.22
CA THR A 102 11.35 -8.35 -12.26
C THR A 102 10.06 -8.95 -11.70
N VAL A 103 9.51 -8.32 -10.66
CA VAL A 103 8.21 -8.68 -10.08
C VAL A 103 7.13 -8.41 -11.12
N SER A 104 6.25 -9.38 -11.34
CA SER A 104 5.09 -9.26 -12.22
C SER A 104 3.82 -9.36 -11.38
N MET A 105 3.18 -8.23 -11.14
CA MET A 105 1.92 -8.18 -10.39
C MET A 105 0.76 -8.45 -11.34
N GLY A 106 -0.03 -9.48 -11.03
CA GLY A 106 -1.33 -9.75 -11.64
C GLY A 106 -2.46 -9.09 -10.85
N ASN A 107 -3.65 -9.10 -11.43
CA ASN A 107 -4.86 -8.66 -10.72
C ASN A 107 -5.10 -9.53 -9.48
N GLY A 108 -5.40 -8.89 -8.35
CA GLY A 108 -5.59 -9.58 -7.06
C GLY A 108 -4.29 -10.01 -6.37
N GLY A 109 -3.13 -9.75 -6.96
CA GLY A 109 -1.83 -9.98 -6.33
C GLY A 109 -1.57 -8.97 -5.21
N VAL A 110 -0.95 -9.45 -4.12
CA VAL A 110 -0.67 -8.65 -2.92
C VAL A 110 0.82 -8.38 -2.77
N LEU A 111 1.18 -7.11 -2.58
CA LEU A 111 2.53 -6.68 -2.23
C LEU A 111 2.56 -6.14 -0.80
N LEU A 112 3.46 -6.70 0.02
CA LEU A 112 3.83 -6.15 1.33
C LEU A 112 5.29 -5.71 1.25
N ALA A 113 5.56 -4.43 1.51
CA ALA A 113 6.92 -3.90 1.46
C ALA A 113 7.06 -2.66 2.37
N ASP A 114 8.29 -2.24 2.60
CA ASP A 114 8.62 -0.94 3.17
C ASP A 114 9.71 -0.23 2.35
N SER A 115 9.90 1.07 2.58
CA SER A 115 10.85 1.88 1.81
C SER A 115 12.32 1.49 1.98
N GLY A 116 12.64 0.61 2.95
CA GLY A 116 13.96 -0.01 3.09
C GLY A 116 14.16 -1.31 2.28
N ALA A 117 13.15 -1.78 1.55
CA ALA A 117 13.28 -2.87 0.60
C ALA A 117 13.82 -2.38 -0.76
N ALA A 118 14.28 -3.32 -1.60
CA ALA A 118 14.66 -3.05 -2.98
C ALA A 118 13.75 -3.84 -3.94
N VAL A 119 12.74 -3.19 -4.52
CA VAL A 119 11.74 -3.84 -5.37
C VAL A 119 11.71 -3.20 -6.76
N SER A 120 11.66 -3.99 -7.82
CA SER A 120 11.36 -3.50 -9.17
C SER A 120 10.47 -4.47 -9.93
N GLY A 121 9.53 -3.92 -10.68
CA GLY A 121 8.56 -4.75 -11.39
C GLY A 121 7.58 -3.98 -12.24
N THR A 122 6.54 -4.70 -12.66
CA THR A 122 5.40 -4.19 -13.42
C THR A 122 4.11 -4.50 -12.69
N ARG A 123 3.22 -3.51 -12.68
CA ARG A 123 1.85 -3.60 -12.17
C ARG A 123 0.97 -4.40 -13.15
N SER A 124 -0.25 -4.73 -12.73
CA SER A 124 -1.21 -5.42 -13.61
C SER A 124 -1.67 -4.58 -14.81
N ASP A 125 -1.56 -3.24 -14.71
CA ASP A 125 -1.80 -2.28 -15.79
C ASP A 125 -0.59 -2.11 -16.74
N GLY A 126 0.52 -2.79 -16.47
CA GLY A 126 1.76 -2.72 -17.25
C GLY A 126 2.71 -1.59 -16.86
N THR A 127 2.31 -0.68 -15.97
CA THR A 127 3.18 0.41 -15.49
C THR A 127 4.31 -0.17 -14.64
N ALA A 128 5.54 0.30 -14.88
CA ALA A 128 6.68 -0.05 -14.05
C ALA A 128 6.58 0.61 -12.67
N PHE A 129 7.07 -0.05 -11.63
CA PHE A 129 7.17 0.51 -10.28
C PHE A 129 8.50 0.15 -9.64
N HIS A 130 8.95 0.97 -8.68
CA HIS A 130 10.23 0.78 -8.01
C HIS A 130 10.17 1.15 -6.52
N ILE A 131 10.96 0.45 -5.72
CA ILE A 131 11.33 0.80 -4.34
C ILE A 131 12.85 0.60 -4.25
N GLY A 132 13.59 1.62 -3.80
CA GLY A 132 15.02 1.51 -3.62
C GLY A 132 15.65 2.80 -3.10
N GLY A 133 16.67 2.66 -2.26
CA GLY A 133 17.42 3.81 -1.74
C GLY A 133 16.56 4.83 -0.98
N GLY A 134 15.52 4.38 -0.28
CA GLY A 134 14.59 5.26 0.43
C GLY A 134 13.63 6.02 -0.49
N GLN A 135 13.48 5.60 -1.75
CA GLN A 135 12.53 6.15 -2.70
C GLN A 135 11.57 5.05 -3.17
N ALA A 136 10.28 5.34 -3.21
CA ALA A 136 9.27 4.50 -3.84
C ALA A 136 8.58 5.28 -4.96
N ASP A 137 8.29 4.62 -6.07
CA ASP A 137 7.73 5.24 -7.28
C ASP A 137 6.63 4.36 -7.88
N ALA A 138 5.52 5.00 -8.25
CA ALA A 138 4.39 4.42 -8.97
C ALA A 138 3.78 3.16 -8.29
N LEU A 139 3.77 3.09 -6.96
CA LEU A 139 3.22 1.93 -6.24
C LEU A 139 1.71 1.75 -6.47
N MET A 140 1.26 0.50 -6.63
CA MET A 140 -0.16 0.13 -6.57
C MET A 140 -0.42 -0.68 -5.32
N LEU A 141 -1.26 -0.16 -4.44
CA LEU A 141 -1.65 -0.86 -3.22
C LEU A 141 -3.15 -1.20 -3.32
N GLU A 142 -3.43 -2.29 -4.02
CA GLU A 142 -4.77 -2.90 -4.05
C GLU A 142 -5.14 -3.47 -2.68
N LYS A 143 -6.41 -3.85 -2.51
CA LYS A 143 -6.89 -4.49 -1.27
C LYS A 143 -6.00 -5.66 -0.84
N GLY A 144 -5.53 -5.60 0.40
CA GLY A 144 -4.61 -6.58 0.99
C GLY A 144 -3.13 -6.18 0.87
N SER A 145 -2.77 -5.34 -0.10
CA SER A 145 -1.41 -4.79 -0.21
C SER A 145 -1.17 -3.72 0.84
N SER A 146 0.09 -3.64 1.30
CA SER A 146 0.50 -2.62 2.25
C SER A 146 1.91 -2.12 2.02
N PHE A 147 2.11 -0.82 2.15
CA PHE A 147 3.42 -0.20 2.11
C PHE A 147 3.69 0.62 3.39
N THR A 148 4.93 0.55 3.88
CA THR A 148 5.41 1.41 4.98
C THR A 148 6.50 2.35 4.49
N LEU A 149 6.25 3.66 4.55
CA LEU A 149 7.26 4.70 4.34
C LEU A 149 7.97 5.02 5.66
N ASN A 150 9.28 4.79 5.71
CA ASN A 150 10.11 5.11 6.86
C ASN A 150 10.42 6.62 6.91
N ALA A 151 10.86 7.09 8.07
CA ALA A 151 11.19 8.51 8.24
C ALA A 151 12.41 8.91 7.40
N GLY A 152 12.29 10.01 6.65
CA GLY A 152 13.35 10.53 5.77
C GLY A 152 13.21 10.09 4.32
N ASP A 153 12.39 9.07 4.04
CA ASP A 153 12.19 8.51 2.72
C ASP A 153 11.09 9.26 1.95
N THR A 154 10.97 8.99 0.64
CA THR A 154 9.94 9.57 -0.23
C THR A 154 9.14 8.49 -0.96
N ALA A 155 7.83 8.68 -1.08
CA ALA A 155 6.98 7.91 -1.99
C ALA A 155 6.34 8.85 -3.03
N THR A 156 6.56 8.57 -4.30
CA THR A 156 6.10 9.35 -5.45
C THR A 156 5.01 8.58 -6.19
N ASP A 157 3.96 9.29 -6.62
CA ASP A 157 2.89 8.76 -7.49
C ASP A 157 2.26 7.44 -6.99
N THR A 158 2.13 7.31 -5.68
CA THR A 158 1.55 6.12 -5.05
C THR A 158 0.03 6.12 -5.19
N THR A 159 -0.53 5.03 -5.71
CA THR A 159 -1.98 4.80 -5.74
C THR A 159 -2.35 3.71 -4.74
N VAL A 160 -3.22 4.06 -3.79
CA VAL A 160 -3.83 3.15 -2.82
C VAL A 160 -5.28 2.92 -3.23
N ASN A 161 -5.62 1.70 -3.57
CA ASN A 161 -6.94 1.31 -4.06
C ASN A 161 -7.52 0.21 -3.16
N GLY A 162 -8.06 0.60 -2.01
CA GLY A 162 -8.48 -0.33 -0.95
C GLY A 162 -7.35 -0.97 -0.12
N GLY A 163 -6.08 -0.70 -0.46
CA GLY A 163 -4.91 -1.11 0.32
C GLY A 163 -4.60 -0.21 1.52
N LEU A 164 -3.43 -0.46 2.12
CA LEU A 164 -2.93 0.27 3.29
C LEU A 164 -1.59 0.96 2.99
N PHE A 165 -1.50 2.25 3.27
CA PHE A 165 -0.25 2.99 3.27
C PHE A 165 0.02 3.52 4.69
N THR A 166 1.10 3.09 5.33
CA THR A 166 1.57 3.66 6.60
C THR A 166 2.79 4.55 6.36
N ALA A 167 2.79 5.78 6.88
CA ALA A 167 3.94 6.66 6.88
C ALA A 167 4.39 6.95 8.32
N ARG A 168 5.62 6.55 8.66
CA ARG A 168 6.27 6.85 9.94
C ARG A 168 6.91 8.25 9.95
N GLY A 169 6.93 8.90 8.79
CA GLY A 169 7.48 10.20 8.49
C GLY A 169 7.70 10.29 6.98
N GLY A 170 8.70 11.05 6.54
CA GLY A 170 9.07 11.12 5.13
C GLY A 170 8.18 12.07 4.32
N SER A 171 8.20 11.91 2.99
CA SER A 171 7.49 12.78 2.05
C SER A 171 6.63 11.98 1.08
N LEU A 172 5.42 12.48 0.84
CA LEU A 172 4.57 12.12 -0.29
C LEU A 172 4.83 13.13 -1.40
N ALA A 173 5.17 12.64 -2.60
CA ALA A 173 5.49 13.45 -3.76
C ALA A 173 4.64 13.04 -4.97
N GLY A 174 4.58 13.92 -5.97
CA GLY A 174 3.74 13.74 -7.16
C GLY A 174 2.26 13.69 -6.78
N THR A 175 1.56 12.67 -7.28
CA THR A 175 0.14 12.44 -7.00
C THR A 175 -0.06 11.20 -6.16
N THR A 176 -0.24 11.37 -4.86
CA THR A 176 -0.72 10.28 -4.00
C THR A 176 -2.23 10.14 -4.16
N THR A 177 -2.72 8.98 -4.56
CA THR A 177 -4.14 8.70 -4.77
C THR A 177 -4.68 7.74 -3.72
N LEU A 178 -5.81 8.05 -3.07
CA LEU A 178 -6.51 7.16 -2.13
C LEU A 178 -7.94 6.91 -2.62
N ASN A 179 -8.27 5.67 -3.00
CA ASN A 179 -9.58 5.29 -3.51
C ASN A 179 -10.12 4.00 -2.84
N ASN A 180 -11.43 3.78 -2.99
CA ASN A 180 -12.09 2.47 -2.82
C ASN A 180 -11.77 1.75 -1.49
N GLY A 181 -11.83 2.48 -0.38
CA GLY A 181 -11.53 1.97 0.96
C GLY A 181 -10.06 2.11 1.37
N ALA A 182 -9.26 2.87 0.62
CA ALA A 182 -7.87 3.13 0.94
C ALA A 182 -7.70 3.74 2.34
N THR A 183 -6.67 3.26 3.04
CA THR A 183 -6.29 3.81 4.35
C THR A 183 -4.85 4.31 4.31
N LEU A 184 -4.66 5.58 4.69
CA LEU A 184 -3.37 6.22 4.94
C LEU A 184 -3.23 6.47 6.45
N ILE A 185 -2.28 5.78 7.09
CA ILE A 185 -1.97 5.93 8.53
C ILE A 185 -0.69 6.71 8.68
N LEU A 186 -0.73 7.80 9.44
CA LEU A 186 0.45 8.56 9.81
C LEU A 186 0.79 8.28 11.27
N SER A 187 2.00 7.81 11.54
CA SER A 187 2.51 7.63 12.91
C SER A 187 3.59 8.66 13.28
N GLY A 188 3.87 9.61 12.39
CA GLY A 188 4.83 10.68 12.56
C GLY A 188 4.47 11.92 11.72
N LYS A 189 5.43 12.81 11.53
CA LYS A 189 5.28 13.98 10.65
C LYS A 189 5.65 13.61 9.22
N THR A 190 4.66 13.60 8.35
CA THR A 190 4.80 13.36 6.91
C THR A 190 4.61 14.67 6.16
N VAL A 191 5.38 14.88 5.10
CA VAL A 191 5.30 16.07 4.26
C VAL A 191 4.54 15.75 2.97
N ASN A 192 3.61 16.62 2.58
CA ASN A 192 3.06 16.68 1.23
C ASN A 192 3.15 18.12 0.72
N ASN A 193 3.93 18.32 -0.34
CA ASN A 193 4.03 19.59 -1.05
C ASN A 193 3.34 19.55 -2.42
N ASP A 194 2.84 18.39 -2.83
CA ASP A 194 2.24 18.17 -4.14
C ASP A 194 0.73 17.85 -3.98
N THR A 195 0.22 16.78 -4.57
CA THR A 195 -1.22 16.47 -4.56
C THR A 195 -1.51 15.15 -3.83
N LEU A 196 -2.42 15.22 -2.85
CA LEU A 196 -3.14 14.07 -2.32
C LEU A 196 -4.56 14.08 -2.91
N THR A 197 -4.94 13.07 -3.68
CA THR A 197 -6.23 13.04 -4.38
C THR A 197 -7.08 11.83 -4.02
N ILE A 198 -8.37 12.05 -3.90
CA ILE A 198 -9.41 11.05 -3.67
C ILE A 198 -10.41 11.21 -4.81
N ARG A 199 -10.62 10.16 -5.58
CA ARG A 199 -11.41 10.20 -6.82
C ARG A 199 -12.58 9.24 -6.83
N GLU A 200 -12.48 8.13 -6.10
CA GLU A 200 -13.50 7.09 -6.10
C GLU A 200 -13.62 6.44 -4.73
N GLY A 201 -14.85 6.13 -4.32
CA GLY A 201 -15.15 5.46 -3.06
C GLY A 201 -14.74 6.25 -1.82
N ASP A 202 -14.70 5.55 -0.69
CA ASP A 202 -14.30 6.12 0.59
C ASP A 202 -12.78 6.04 0.78
N ALA A 203 -12.22 6.95 1.57
CA ALA A 203 -10.82 6.94 1.97
C ALA A 203 -10.65 7.43 3.42
N LEU A 204 -9.66 6.88 4.13
CA LEU A 204 -9.31 7.25 5.50
C LEU A 204 -7.88 7.76 5.57
N LEU A 205 -7.69 9.00 6.02
CA LEU A 205 -6.42 9.54 6.51
C LEU A 205 -6.51 9.61 8.04
N GLN A 206 -5.56 8.98 8.75
CA GLN A 206 -5.62 8.99 10.22
C GLN A 206 -4.27 9.05 10.92
N GLY A 207 -4.29 9.63 12.13
CA GLY A 207 -3.13 9.75 13.01
C GLY A 207 -2.15 10.84 12.58
N GLY A 208 -1.08 11.00 13.37
CA GLY A 208 0.12 11.76 13.02
C GLY A 208 -0.13 13.18 12.49
N ALA A 209 0.79 13.64 11.64
CA ALA A 209 0.68 14.94 10.99
C ALA A 209 1.01 14.85 9.49
N LEU A 210 0.16 15.44 8.66
CA LEU A 210 0.44 15.70 7.24
C LEU A 210 0.61 17.20 7.06
N THR A 211 1.83 17.64 6.76
CA THR A 211 2.18 19.07 6.67
C THR A 211 2.73 19.42 5.29
N GLY A 212 2.78 20.70 4.94
CA GLY A 212 3.42 21.18 3.72
C GLY A 212 2.53 22.13 2.94
N ASN A 213 3.02 22.56 1.77
CA ASN A 213 2.34 23.51 0.90
C ASN A 213 1.52 22.83 -0.21
N GLY A 214 1.31 21.51 -0.09
CA GLY A 214 0.54 20.73 -1.04
C GLY A 214 -0.96 21.01 -0.95
N ARG A 215 -1.72 20.28 -1.75
CA ARG A 215 -3.18 20.34 -1.79
C ARG A 215 -3.79 18.97 -1.62
N VAL A 216 -5.00 18.96 -1.08
CA VAL A 216 -5.88 17.77 -1.09
C VAL A 216 -6.99 18.00 -2.10
N GLU A 217 -7.23 17.03 -2.98
CA GLU A 217 -8.34 17.05 -3.93
C GLU A 217 -9.33 15.95 -3.59
N LYS A 218 -10.57 16.33 -3.30
CA LYS A 218 -11.66 15.39 -3.03
C LYS A 218 -12.72 15.48 -4.13
N SER A 219 -12.85 14.40 -4.89
CA SER A 219 -13.86 14.19 -5.94
C SER A 219 -14.54 12.83 -5.77
N GLY A 220 -15.51 12.50 -6.63
CA GLY A 220 -16.34 11.31 -6.48
C GLY A 220 -17.36 11.44 -5.35
N SER A 221 -18.38 10.58 -5.38
CA SER A 221 -19.51 10.62 -4.44
C SER A 221 -19.18 10.16 -3.01
N GLY A 222 -18.06 9.46 -2.83
CA GLY A 222 -17.66 8.90 -1.53
C GLY A 222 -17.18 9.93 -0.50
N THR A 223 -16.70 9.42 0.63
CA THR A 223 -16.26 10.20 1.79
C THR A 223 -14.75 10.09 2.00
N LEU A 224 -14.07 11.24 2.07
CA LEU A 224 -12.76 11.32 2.71
C LEU A 224 -12.96 11.60 4.20
N THR A 225 -12.49 10.71 5.06
CA THR A 225 -12.41 10.95 6.50
C THR A 225 -10.97 11.23 6.90
N VAL A 226 -10.76 12.37 7.57
CA VAL A 226 -9.51 12.73 8.25
C VAL A 226 -9.76 12.59 9.75
N SER A 227 -9.02 11.72 10.44
CA SER A 227 -9.28 11.39 11.84
C SER A 227 -8.03 11.41 12.72
N ASN A 228 -8.09 12.15 13.83
CA ASN A 228 -6.98 12.29 14.78
C ASN A 228 -5.68 12.74 14.10
N THR A 229 -5.76 13.67 13.14
CA THR A 229 -4.62 14.12 12.33
C THR A 229 -4.41 15.62 12.47
N THR A 230 -3.15 16.04 12.55
CA THR A 230 -2.77 17.43 12.28
C THR A 230 -2.57 17.59 10.78
N LEU A 231 -3.49 18.25 10.09
CA LEU A 231 -3.46 18.45 8.64
C LEU A 231 -3.14 19.91 8.33
N THR A 232 -1.94 20.19 7.81
CA THR A 232 -1.56 21.52 7.32
C THR A 232 -1.25 21.42 5.84
N GLN A 233 -2.12 21.99 5.00
CA GLN A 233 -2.00 21.99 3.55
C GLN A 233 -2.39 23.37 3.01
N LYS A 234 -1.89 23.74 1.84
CA LYS A 234 -2.23 25.04 1.23
C LYS A 234 -3.72 25.13 0.97
N THR A 235 -4.30 24.13 0.31
CA THR A 235 -5.74 24.08 0.06
C THR A 235 -6.30 22.66 0.19
N VAL A 236 -7.60 22.59 0.48
CA VAL A 236 -8.42 21.41 0.28
C VAL A 236 -9.51 21.74 -0.73
N ASN A 237 -9.38 21.20 -1.93
CA ASN A 237 -10.35 21.35 -3.00
C ASN A 237 -11.42 20.26 -2.85
N LEU A 238 -12.56 20.63 -2.27
CA LEU A 238 -13.71 19.76 -2.10
C LEU A 238 -14.63 19.93 -3.32
N ASN A 239 -14.39 19.11 -4.34
CA ASN A 239 -15.09 19.18 -5.62
C ASN A 239 -16.39 18.37 -5.60
N GLU A 240 -16.37 17.18 -5.02
CA GLU A 240 -17.55 16.29 -4.92
C GLU A 240 -17.56 15.46 -3.64
N GLY A 241 -18.75 14.99 -3.25
CA GLY A 241 -18.94 14.06 -2.14
C GLY A 241 -18.74 14.71 -0.77
N THR A 242 -18.23 13.94 0.18
CA THR A 242 -18.12 14.36 1.59
C THR A 242 -16.67 14.43 2.05
N LEU A 243 -16.33 15.51 2.78
CA LEU A 243 -15.15 15.60 3.63
C LEU A 243 -15.58 15.58 5.09
N THR A 244 -15.08 14.62 5.86
CA THR A 244 -15.28 14.55 7.31
C THR A 244 -13.97 14.78 8.03
N LEU A 245 -13.92 15.80 8.88
CA LEU A 245 -12.79 16.14 9.74
C LEU A 245 -13.17 15.79 11.19
N ASN A 246 -12.58 14.72 11.71
CA ASN A 246 -12.91 14.17 13.03
C ASN A 246 -11.72 14.26 13.98
N ASN A 247 -11.90 14.88 15.16
CA ASN A 247 -10.85 15.02 16.18
C ASN A 247 -9.51 15.52 15.61
N SER A 248 -9.54 16.41 14.61
CA SER A 248 -8.35 16.80 13.85
C SER A 248 -8.07 18.29 13.98
N THR A 249 -6.78 18.66 14.00
CA THR A 249 -6.36 20.06 13.92
C THR A 249 -5.98 20.34 12.47
N VAL A 250 -6.77 21.15 11.78
CA VAL A 250 -6.63 21.39 10.35
C VAL A 250 -6.26 22.85 10.12
N THR A 251 -5.26 23.10 9.30
CA THR A 251 -4.84 24.45 8.88
C THR A 251 -4.76 24.48 7.36
N THR A 252 -5.79 25.03 6.72
CA THR A 252 -5.92 25.03 5.25
C THR A 252 -7.10 25.91 4.82
N ASP A 253 -7.09 26.35 3.56
CA ASP A 253 -8.28 26.93 2.93
C ASP A 253 -9.09 25.82 2.24
N VAL A 254 -10.34 25.65 2.65
CA VAL A 254 -11.27 24.69 2.03
C VAL A 254 -12.05 25.40 0.92
N ILE A 255 -11.78 25.02 -0.33
CA ILE A 255 -12.47 25.54 -1.51
C ILE A 255 -13.49 24.50 -1.94
N ALA A 256 -14.77 24.80 -1.79
CA ALA A 256 -15.82 23.78 -1.89
C ALA A 256 -16.85 24.11 -2.98
N GLN A 257 -17.15 23.09 -3.81
CA GLN A 257 -18.09 23.18 -4.92
C GLN A 257 -19.52 22.78 -4.52
N ARG A 258 -20.49 23.13 -5.38
CA ARG A 258 -21.91 22.81 -5.17
C ARG A 258 -22.13 21.30 -5.03
N GLY A 259 -22.97 20.93 -4.07
CA GLY A 259 -23.37 19.53 -3.87
C GLY A 259 -22.40 18.74 -2.99
N THR A 260 -21.45 19.41 -2.37
CA THR A 260 -20.51 18.82 -1.41
C THR A 260 -20.99 18.97 0.04
N ALA A 261 -20.48 18.11 0.90
CA ALA A 261 -20.71 18.16 2.34
C ALA A 261 -19.38 18.23 3.09
N LEU A 262 -19.26 19.21 4.00
CA LEU A 262 -18.14 19.33 4.93
C LEU A 262 -18.66 19.11 6.36
N LYS A 263 -18.12 18.10 7.03
CA LYS A 263 -18.49 17.71 8.40
C LYS A 263 -17.32 17.94 9.35
N LEU A 264 -17.53 18.74 10.38
CA LEU A 264 -16.58 18.91 11.49
C LEU A 264 -17.16 18.22 12.73
N THR A 265 -16.50 17.16 13.19
CA THR A 265 -16.97 16.30 14.30
C THR A 265 -15.94 16.15 15.41
N GLY A 266 -16.41 15.82 16.61
CA GLY A 266 -15.54 15.61 17.77
C GLY A 266 -14.81 16.89 18.18
N SER A 267 -13.52 16.78 18.50
CA SER A 267 -12.67 17.91 18.93
C SER A 267 -11.97 18.63 17.78
N THR A 268 -12.54 18.59 16.57
CA THR A 268 -11.91 19.20 15.38
C THR A 268 -11.83 20.73 15.50
N VAL A 269 -10.67 21.27 15.12
CA VAL A 269 -10.42 22.72 14.93
C VAL A 269 -9.96 22.94 13.50
N LEU A 270 -10.56 23.91 12.81
CA LEU A 270 -10.16 24.34 11.47
C LEU A 270 -9.67 25.79 11.50
N ASN A 271 -8.42 26.00 11.13
CA ASN A 271 -7.77 27.30 11.02
C ASN A 271 -7.59 27.63 9.52
N GLY A 272 -8.38 28.57 9.02
CA GLY A 272 -8.36 28.96 7.61
C GLY A 272 -9.73 29.43 7.14
N ALA A 273 -9.89 29.64 5.84
CA ALA A 273 -11.18 30.01 5.26
C ALA A 273 -11.92 28.80 4.69
N ILE A 274 -13.25 28.90 4.63
CA ILE A 274 -14.08 28.08 3.77
C ILE A 274 -14.62 29.04 2.69
N ASP A 275 -14.38 28.72 1.42
CA ASP A 275 -14.95 29.42 0.27
C ASP A 275 -16.04 28.54 -0.37
N PRO A 276 -17.32 28.69 0.04
CA PRO A 276 -18.38 27.81 -0.38
C PRO A 276 -19.10 28.32 -1.63
N THR A 277 -19.35 27.40 -2.57
CA THR A 277 -20.44 27.54 -3.54
C THR A 277 -21.56 26.55 -3.19
N ASN A 278 -22.48 26.90 -2.28
CA ASN A 278 -23.57 26.03 -1.82
C ASN A 278 -23.12 24.69 -1.21
N VAL A 279 -22.44 24.79 -0.05
CA VAL A 279 -21.91 23.65 0.71
C VAL A 279 -22.80 23.36 1.91
N ILE A 280 -23.07 22.09 2.19
CA ILE A 280 -23.71 21.70 3.45
C ILE A 280 -22.64 21.64 4.53
N LEU A 281 -22.69 22.61 5.45
CA LEU A 281 -21.85 22.65 6.64
C LEU A 281 -22.63 22.05 7.82
N THR A 282 -22.12 20.96 8.37
CA THR A 282 -22.61 20.43 9.66
C THR A 282 -21.47 20.49 10.67
N SER A 283 -21.58 21.37 11.66
CA SER A 283 -20.66 21.43 12.80
C SER A 283 -21.39 21.01 14.08
N ARG A 284 -20.67 20.30 14.95
CA ARG A 284 -21.00 20.21 16.38
C ARG A 284 -19.92 20.89 17.25
N CYS A 285 -19.10 21.76 16.65
CA CYS A 285 -17.92 22.38 17.26
C CYS A 285 -17.85 23.89 17.03
N HIS A 286 -17.03 24.59 17.84
CA HIS A 286 -16.84 26.03 17.88
C HIS A 286 -16.02 26.53 16.67
N LEU A 287 -16.55 27.51 15.93
CA LEU A 287 -15.86 28.21 14.83
C LEU A 287 -15.35 29.54 15.37
N GLU A 288 -14.03 29.74 15.45
CA GLU A 288 -13.44 31.05 15.71
C GLU A 288 -13.15 31.75 14.37
N TYR A 289 -13.82 32.87 14.11
CA TYR A 289 -13.47 33.79 13.02
C TYR A 289 -12.41 34.77 13.54
N PRO A 290 -11.24 34.92 12.88
CA PRO A 290 -10.35 36.03 13.17
C PRO A 290 -11.03 37.34 12.72
N ARG A 291 -10.97 38.36 13.59
CA ARG A 291 -11.44 39.72 13.31
C ARG A 291 -10.49 40.45 12.37
#